data_AF-A0AAJ2H1F6-F1
#
_entry.id   AF-A0AAJ2H1F6-F1
#
_cell.length_a   1.000
_cell.length_b   1.000
_cell.length_c   1.000
_cell.angle_alpha   90.00
_cell.angle_beta   90.00
_cell.angle_gamma   90.00
#
_symmetry.space_group_name_H-M   'P 1'
#
loop_
_entity.id
_entity.type
_entity.pdbx_description
1 polymer ?
#
loop_
_entity_poly.entity_id
_entity_poly.type
_entity_poly.pdbx_seq_one_letter_code
_entity_poly.pdbx_strand_id
1 'polypeptide(L)'
;LIAADERDIIYTRTNVRGEQVYLYRMDLAQKNIRSLFESYLDEAEQLKQKPRFYNTLTSNCTTVVFDMARLIDPGLPIDYRIILSGYLPEYIHEHHGFDPRIPFATLKARAHIN
;
A
#
# COMPACT_ATOMS: atom_id res chain seq x y z
N LEU A 1 -9.59 -7.26 5.83
CA LEU A 1 -9.51 -6.87 4.41
C LEU A 1 -10.84 -6.27 3.98
N ILE A 2 -10.83 -5.32 3.06
CA ILE A 2 -12.04 -4.75 2.45
C ILE A 2 -11.93 -4.98 0.95
N ALA A 3 -12.90 -5.69 0.37
CA ALA A 3 -13.06 -5.81 -1.08
C ALA A 3 -14.07 -4.76 -1.52
N ALA A 4 -13.65 -3.86 -2.42
CA ALA A 4 -14.46 -2.75 -2.92
C ALA A 4 -13.91 -2.27 -4.26
N ASP A 5 -14.75 -1.62 -5.07
CA ASP A 5 -14.32 -1.07 -6.36
C ASP A 5 -13.70 0.34 -6.22
N GLU A 6 -13.18 0.89 -7.32
CA GLU A 6 -12.59 2.23 -7.33
C GLU A 6 -13.60 3.34 -7.01
N ARG A 7 -14.89 3.16 -7.33
CA ARG A 7 -15.92 4.14 -7.01
C ARG A 7 -16.22 4.14 -5.51
N ASP A 8 -16.28 2.97 -4.90
CA ASP A 8 -16.53 2.82 -3.48
C ASP A 8 -15.39 3.44 -2.65
N ILE A 9 -14.13 3.18 -3.04
CA ILE A 9 -12.96 3.55 -2.23
C ILE A 9 -12.31 4.86 -2.68
N ILE A 10 -12.12 5.10 -3.97
CA ILE A 10 -11.42 6.30 -4.44
C ILE A 10 -12.41 7.46 -4.60
N TYR A 11 -13.48 7.28 -5.38
CA TYR A 11 -14.42 8.38 -5.69
C TYR A 11 -15.08 8.97 -4.44
N THR A 12 -15.51 8.12 -3.49
CA THR A 12 -16.08 8.59 -2.22
C THR A 12 -15.12 9.52 -1.47
N ARG A 13 -13.81 9.26 -1.52
CA ARG A 13 -12.79 10.05 -0.84
C ARG A 13 -12.49 11.34 -1.59
N THR A 14 -12.31 11.26 -2.91
CA THR A 14 -11.96 12.43 -3.74
C THR A 14 -13.12 13.40 -3.91
N ASN A 15 -14.34 12.92 -4.19
CA ASN A 15 -15.46 13.73 -4.65
C ASN A 15 -16.51 14.00 -3.58
N VAL A 16 -16.82 13.01 -2.74
CA VAL A 16 -17.90 13.13 -1.73
C VAL A 16 -17.35 13.71 -0.42
N ARG A 17 -16.18 13.24 0.02
CA ARG A 17 -15.59 13.61 1.31
C ARG A 17 -14.50 14.69 1.23
N GLY A 18 -13.95 14.95 0.03
CA GLY A 18 -12.89 15.93 -0.16
C GLY A 18 -11.57 15.59 0.53
N GLU A 19 -11.29 14.30 0.73
CA GLU A 19 -10.02 13.84 1.31
C GLU A 19 -8.89 14.00 0.31
N GLN A 20 -7.66 14.24 0.79
CA GLN A 20 -6.49 14.30 -0.07
C GLN A 20 -6.10 12.89 -0.52
N VAL A 21 -6.17 12.60 -1.82
CA VAL A 21 -5.84 11.28 -2.36
C VAL A 21 -4.62 11.36 -3.28
N TYR A 22 -3.72 10.40 -3.13
CA TYR A 22 -2.49 10.30 -3.89
C TYR A 22 -2.40 8.94 -4.59
N LEU A 23 -2.17 8.95 -5.90
CA LEU A 23 -1.97 7.77 -6.74
C LEU A 23 -0.52 7.72 -7.23
N TYR A 24 0.25 6.78 -6.69
CA TYR A 24 1.66 6.60 -7.04
C TYR A 24 1.84 5.48 -8.06
N ARG A 25 2.62 5.75 -9.12
CA ARG A 25 3.03 4.71 -10.07
C ARG A 25 4.23 3.96 -9.52
N MET A 26 4.06 2.66 -9.28
CA MET A 26 5.14 1.79 -8.82
C MET A 26 6.03 1.33 -9.97
N ASP A 27 7.34 1.22 -9.72
CA ASP A 27 8.30 0.60 -10.64
C ASP A 27 8.57 -0.84 -10.17
N LEU A 28 7.60 -1.72 -10.42
CA LEU A 28 7.65 -3.12 -9.99
C LEU A 28 7.46 -4.06 -11.18
N ALA A 29 8.19 -5.18 -11.16
CA ALA A 29 7.99 -6.25 -12.13
C ALA A 29 6.57 -6.83 -12.02
N GLN A 30 5.94 -7.14 -13.16
CA GLN A 30 4.57 -7.68 -13.21
C GLN A 30 4.38 -8.93 -12.32
N LYS A 31 5.41 -9.77 -12.22
CA LYS A 31 5.41 -10.97 -11.35
C LYS A 31 5.21 -10.61 -9.87
N ASN A 32 5.80 -9.50 -9.42
CA ASN A 32 5.73 -9.04 -8.03
C ASN A 32 4.34 -8.50 -7.73
N ILE A 33 3.76 -7.72 -8.67
CA ILE A 33 2.38 -7.23 -8.57
C ILE A 33 1.39 -8.39 -8.45
N ARG A 34 1.56 -9.43 -9.28
CA ARG A 34 0.73 -10.63 -9.24
C ARG A 34 0.86 -11.39 -7.92
N SER A 35 2.10 -11.61 -7.47
CA SER A 35 2.37 -12.28 -6.18
C SER A 35 1.71 -11.56 -5.01
N LEU A 36 1.78 -10.22 -4.99
CA LEU A 36 1.11 -9.40 -3.98
C LEU A 36 -0.42 -9.58 -4.03
N PHE A 37 -1.01 -9.56 -5.23
CA PHE A 37 -2.44 -9.78 -5.41
C PHE A 37 -2.89 -11.17 -4.94
N GLU A 38 -2.13 -12.22 -5.29
CA GLU A 38 -2.40 -13.59 -4.84
C GLU A 38 -2.29 -13.71 -3.31
N SER A 39 -1.28 -13.07 -2.70
CA SER A 39 -1.15 -13.00 -1.24
C SER A 39 -2.36 -12.37 -0.55
N TYR A 40 -2.97 -11.35 -1.16
CA TYR A 40 -4.21 -10.75 -0.65
C TYR A 40 -5.40 -11.72 -0.70
N LEU A 41 -5.50 -12.54 -1.76
CA LEU A 41 -6.56 -13.55 -1.87
C LEU A 41 -6.39 -14.63 -0.81
N ASP A 42 -5.15 -15.07 -0.56
CA ASP A 42 -4.85 -16.05 0.48
C ASP A 42 -5.20 -15.52 1.88
N GLU A 43 -4.84 -14.27 2.19
CA GLU A 43 -5.21 -13.62 3.46
C GLU A 43 -6.74 -13.51 3.62
N ALA A 44 -7.46 -13.22 2.52
CA ALA A 44 -8.92 -13.19 2.53
C ALA A 44 -9.54 -14.57 2.81
N GLU A 45 -9.02 -15.62 2.17
CA GLU A 45 -9.48 -17.00 2.40
C GLU A 45 -9.18 -17.46 3.83
N GLN A 46 -8.00 -17.12 4.39
CA GLN A 46 -7.67 -17.41 5.78
C GLN A 46 -8.62 -16.72 6.77
N LEU A 47 -8.94 -15.44 6.53
CA LEU A 47 -9.88 -14.69 7.39
C LEU A 47 -11.30 -15.23 7.30
N LYS A 48 -11.72 -15.75 6.14
CA LYS A 48 -13.01 -16.41 5.94
C LYS A 48 -13.09 -17.73 6.72
N GLN A 49 -12.02 -18.52 6.72
CA GLN A 49 -11.96 -19.80 7.45
C GLN A 49 -11.84 -19.59 8.96
N LYS A 50 -11.01 -18.63 9.38
CA LYS A 50 -10.76 -18.30 10.78
C LYS A 50 -10.83 -16.79 10.99
N PRO A 51 -11.98 -16.27 11.43
CA PRO A 51 -12.12 -14.85 11.76
C PRO A 51 -11.06 -14.43 12.79
N ARG A 52 -10.50 -13.24 12.59
CA ARG A 52 -9.51 -12.63 13.50
C ARG A 52 -9.92 -11.20 13.82
N PHE A 53 -9.63 -10.76 15.05
CA PHE A 53 -9.81 -9.36 15.43
C PHE A 53 -8.73 -8.48 14.78
N TYR A 54 -9.17 -7.36 14.22
CA TYR A 54 -8.29 -6.38 13.58
C TYR A 54 -7.53 -5.57 14.63
N ASN A 55 -6.21 -5.51 14.51
CA ASN A 55 -5.34 -4.79 15.43
C ASN A 55 -4.50 -3.78 14.66
N THR A 56 -4.69 -2.48 14.93
CA THR A 56 -4.00 -1.39 14.22
C THR A 56 -2.47 -1.47 14.32
N LEU A 57 -1.91 -2.12 15.35
CA LEU A 57 -0.45 -2.25 15.52
C LEU A 57 0.14 -3.50 14.85
N THR A 58 -0.60 -4.60 14.79
CA THR A 58 -0.06 -5.91 14.36
C THR A 58 -0.70 -6.46 13.09
N SER A 59 -1.82 -5.90 12.65
CA SER A 59 -2.59 -6.34 11.49
C SER A 59 -3.36 -5.16 10.92
N ASN A 60 -2.63 -4.20 10.34
CA ASN A 60 -3.18 -3.06 9.65
C ASN A 60 -2.96 -3.13 8.13
N CYS A 61 -3.55 -2.19 7.38
CA CYS A 61 -3.45 -2.14 5.93
C CYS A 61 -2.03 -1.90 5.40
N THR A 62 -1.11 -1.38 6.21
CA THR A 62 0.28 -1.14 5.85
C THR A 62 1.21 -2.27 6.29
N THR A 63 1.03 -2.84 7.49
CA THR A 63 1.87 -3.95 7.98
C THR A 63 1.63 -5.22 7.19
N VAL A 64 0.38 -5.54 6.83
CA VAL A 64 0.05 -6.70 5.99
C VAL A 64 0.67 -6.55 4.59
N VAL A 65 0.59 -5.36 4.00
CA VAL A 65 1.21 -5.07 2.70
C VAL A 65 2.73 -5.13 2.78
N PHE A 66 3.30 -4.62 3.86
CA PHE A 66 4.74 -4.63 4.08
C PHE A 66 5.27 -6.06 4.25
N ASP A 67 4.56 -6.91 5.00
CA ASP A 67 4.90 -8.32 5.14
C ASP A 67 4.89 -9.04 3.78
N MET A 68 3.87 -8.77 2.94
CA MET A 68 3.81 -9.28 1.57
C MET A 68 4.93 -8.72 0.68
N ALA A 69 5.26 -7.44 0.82
CA ALA A 69 6.38 -6.83 0.10
C ALA A 69 7.72 -7.44 0.50
N ARG A 70 7.93 -7.80 1.78
CA ARG A 70 9.13 -8.49 2.25
C ARG A 70 9.25 -9.93 1.76
N LEU A 71 8.16 -10.60 1.39
CA LEU A 71 8.23 -11.89 0.70
C LEU A 71 8.82 -11.74 -0.72
N ILE A 72 8.64 -10.56 -1.33
CA ILE A 72 9.14 -10.24 -2.66
C ILE A 72 10.57 -9.68 -2.61
N ASP A 73 10.84 -8.79 -1.67
CA ASP A 73 12.16 -8.23 -1.37
C ASP A 73 12.50 -8.38 0.12
N PRO A 74 13.19 -9.47 0.49
CA PRO A 74 13.57 -9.74 1.88
C PRO A 74 14.49 -8.68 2.50
N GLY A 75 15.13 -7.84 1.68
CA GLY A 75 16.07 -6.80 2.09
C GLY A 75 15.43 -5.50 2.58
N LEU A 76 14.10 -5.34 2.45
CA LEU A 76 13.40 -4.14 2.89
C LEU A 76 13.52 -3.94 4.42
N PRO A 77 14.13 -2.83 4.88
CA PRO A 77 14.36 -2.60 6.30
C PRO A 77 13.07 -2.21 7.02
N ILE A 78 12.89 -2.70 8.25
CA ILE A 78 11.76 -2.30 9.08
C ILE A 78 11.98 -0.86 9.56
N ASP A 79 10.97 -0.02 9.40
CA ASP A 79 11.00 1.41 9.74
C ASP A 79 9.68 1.81 10.45
N TYR A 80 9.73 2.81 11.32
CA TYR A 80 8.55 3.35 12.01
C TYR A 80 7.47 3.87 11.04
N ARG A 81 7.87 4.28 9.82
CA ARG A 81 6.99 4.73 8.73
C ARG A 81 6.04 3.65 8.22
N ILE A 82 6.29 2.37 8.55
CA ILE A 82 5.36 1.27 8.29
C ILE A 82 4.14 1.34 9.21
N ILE A 83 4.32 1.80 10.45
CA ILE A 83 3.23 2.00 11.41
C ILE A 83 2.59 3.38 11.19
N LEU A 84 3.40 4.41 10.91
CA LEU A 84 2.93 5.75 10.54
C LEU A 84 2.70 5.84 9.03
N SER A 85 1.63 5.20 8.56
CA SER A 85 1.33 5.00 7.14
C SER A 85 1.30 6.27 6.27
N GLY A 86 1.13 7.46 6.86
CA GLY A 86 1.24 8.75 6.14
C GLY A 86 2.63 9.05 5.58
N TYR A 87 3.68 8.41 6.10
CA TYR A 87 5.07 8.55 5.62
C TYR A 87 5.52 7.39 4.72
N LEU A 88 4.65 6.41 4.49
CA LEU A 88 4.97 5.23 3.68
C LEU A 88 5.43 5.58 2.25
N PRO A 89 4.84 6.57 1.54
CA PRO A 89 5.31 6.91 0.21
C PRO A 89 6.77 7.40 0.18
N GLU A 90 7.21 8.11 1.21
CA GLU A 90 8.60 8.58 1.32
C GLU A 90 9.55 7.40 1.54
N TYR A 91 9.17 6.46 2.42
CA TYR A 91 9.89 5.20 2.62
C TYR A 91 10.02 4.40 1.31
N ILE A 92 8.93 4.25 0.55
CA ILE A 92 8.96 3.52 -0.74
C ILE A 92 9.89 4.21 -1.75
N HIS A 93 9.94 5.55 -1.76
CA HIS A 93 10.83 6.32 -2.63
C HIS A 93 12.30 6.09 -2.27
N GLU A 94 12.65 6.16 -0.99
CA GLU A 94 14.01 5.90 -0.48
C GLU A 94 14.50 4.48 -0.78
N HIS A 95 13.58 3.50 -0.83
CA HIS A 95 13.87 2.10 -1.12
C HIS A 95 13.59 1.71 -2.58
N HIS A 96 13.57 2.68 -3.50
CA HIS A 96 13.51 2.45 -4.95
C HIS A 96 12.25 1.71 -5.46
N GLY A 97 11.14 1.77 -4.72
CA GLY A 97 9.85 1.23 -5.19
C GLY A 97 9.12 2.13 -6.20
N PHE A 98 9.62 3.36 -6.40
CA PHE A 98 9.20 4.30 -7.44
C PHE A 98 10.40 4.64 -8.34
N ASP A 99 10.17 5.36 -9.45
CA ASP A 99 11.25 5.86 -10.30
C ASP A 99 12.23 6.74 -9.49
N PRO A 100 13.47 6.27 -9.23
CA PRO A 100 14.40 6.94 -8.32
C PRO A 100 14.96 8.24 -8.91
N ARG A 101 14.76 8.48 -10.22
CA ARG A 101 15.24 9.69 -10.90
C ARG A 101 14.37 10.91 -10.62
N ILE A 102 13.16 10.71 -10.08
CA ILE A 102 12.22 11.79 -9.78
C ILE A 102 12.33 12.11 -8.29
N PRO A 103 12.61 13.37 -7.88
CA PRO A 103 12.59 13.75 -6.47
C PRO A 103 11.22 13.50 -5.81
N PHE A 104 11.20 13.05 -4.55
CA PHE A 104 9.96 12.70 -3.86
C PHE A 104 8.93 13.84 -3.84
N ALA A 105 9.35 15.09 -3.62
CA ALA A 105 8.44 16.24 -3.62
C ALA A 105 7.70 16.37 -4.97
N THR A 106 8.41 16.21 -6.08
CA THR A 106 7.84 16.22 -7.44
C THR A 106 6.91 15.04 -7.66
N LEU A 107 7.30 13.85 -7.19
CA LEU A 107 6.49 12.63 -7.27
C LEU A 107 5.18 12.77 -6.47
N LYS A 108 5.24 13.29 -5.25
CA LYS A 108 4.08 13.56 -4.38
C LYS A 108 3.14 14.59 -4.99
N ALA A 109 3.67 15.67 -5.55
CA ALA A 109 2.86 16.67 -6.25
C ALA A 109 2.13 16.09 -7.47
N ARG A 110 2.81 15.25 -8.27
CA ARG A 110 2.20 14.56 -9.44
C ARG A 110 1.19 13.49 -9.06
N ALA A 111 1.36 12.88 -7.89
CA ALA A 111 0.49 11.81 -7.43
C ALA A 111 -0.85 12.33 -6.90
N HIS A 112 -0.98 13.62 -6.56
CA HIS A 112 -2.22 14.16 -6.03
C HIS A 112 -3.32 14.19 -7.11
N ILE A 113 -4.49 13.58 -6.84
CA ILE A 113 -5.52 13.34 -7.87
C ILE A 113 -6.81 14.16 -7.69
N ASN A 114 -6.91 15.06 -6.71
CA ASN A 114 -8.13 15.86 -6.48
C ASN A 114 -7.89 17.25 -5.89
#